data_AF-A0A2M7QMB8-F1
#
_entry.id   AF-A0A2M7QMB8-F1
#
_cell.length_a   1.000
_cell.length_b   1.000
_cell.length_c   1.000
_cell.angle_alpha   90.00
_cell.angle_beta   90.00
_cell.angle_gamma   90.00
#
_symmetry.space_group_name_H-M   'P 1'
#
loop_
_entity.id
_entity.type
_entity.pdbx_description
1 polymer ?
#
loop_
_entity_poly.entity_id
_entity_poly.type
_entity_poly.pdbx_seq_one_letter_code
_entity_poly.pdbx_strand_id
1 'polypeptide(L)'
;NPNKKWSDIDASLPDVEIVAYGPPPTSGTRDAFVELAMHEGCKRLPYVKNGGFDGKWVKENCSRMRQDGPFVEAGENDNLIVQRIEADPNALGIFGYSFLYENEDKLTGVPVDGIAPSADTIADFSYPIARPLFVYVKNAHRGVIPGLNEFLAEYVSDRAMSADGYLVERGLVPLSPQALAGVQNAVLNAENMAAPK
;
A
#
# COMPACT_ATOMS: atom_id res chain seq x y z
N ASN A 1 -1.49 21.59 9.54
CA ASN A 1 -0.79 21.74 8.25
C ASN A 1 -1.40 22.96 7.55
N PRO A 2 -0.66 24.08 7.41
CA PRO A 2 -1.18 25.29 6.78
C PRO A 2 -1.12 25.26 5.25
N ASN A 3 -0.34 24.35 4.65
CA ASN A 3 -0.03 24.36 3.21
C ASN A 3 -1.30 24.02 2.40
N LYS A 4 -1.58 24.80 1.36
CA LYS A 4 -2.73 24.65 0.47
C LYS A 4 -2.30 24.38 -0.97
N LYS A 5 -1.10 24.79 -1.35
CA LYS A 5 -0.47 24.50 -2.64
C LYS A 5 0.80 23.68 -2.49
N TRP A 6 1.22 22.99 -3.55
CA TRP A 6 2.48 22.26 -3.53
C TRP A 6 3.69 23.18 -3.37
N SER A 7 3.65 24.37 -3.98
CA SER A 7 4.62 25.45 -3.80
C SER A 7 4.78 25.94 -2.35
N ASP A 8 3.77 25.76 -1.48
CA ASP A 8 3.86 26.10 -0.05
C ASP A 8 4.76 25.11 0.71
N ILE A 9 4.93 23.89 0.19
CA ILE A 9 5.80 22.85 0.77
C ILE A 9 7.23 23.05 0.29
N ASP A 10 7.42 23.22 -1.02
CA ASP A 10 8.70 23.42 -1.68
C ASP A 10 8.48 24.27 -2.93
N ALA A 11 9.20 25.39 -3.03
CA ALA A 11 9.04 26.35 -4.12
C ALA A 11 9.42 25.80 -5.52
N SER A 12 10.11 24.65 -5.57
CA SER A 12 10.38 23.94 -6.82
C SER A 12 9.19 23.13 -7.34
N LEU A 13 8.17 22.89 -6.50
CA LEU A 13 6.95 22.20 -6.89
C LEU A 13 5.95 23.16 -7.57
N PRO A 14 4.97 22.63 -8.34
CA PRO A 14 4.00 23.46 -9.06
C PRO A 14 3.15 24.35 -8.14
N ASP A 15 2.79 25.56 -8.62
CA ASP A 15 1.92 26.50 -7.89
C ASP A 15 0.42 26.16 -8.02
N VAL A 16 0.07 24.88 -7.85
CA VAL A 16 -1.30 24.36 -7.93
C VAL A 16 -1.79 23.92 -6.55
N GLU A 17 -3.11 23.94 -6.36
CA GLU A 17 -3.73 23.48 -5.12
C GLU A 17 -3.42 22.01 -4.85
N ILE A 18 -3.20 21.67 -3.58
CA ILE A 18 -3.07 20.29 -3.15
C ILE A 18 -4.48 19.69 -3.16
N VAL A 19 -4.66 18.64 -3.97
CA VAL A 19 -5.83 17.77 -3.91
C VAL A 19 -5.31 16.33 -3.85
N ALA A 20 -5.68 15.61 -2.80
CA ALA A 20 -5.34 14.20 -2.62
C ALA A 20 -6.61 13.41 -2.34
N TYR A 21 -6.85 12.40 -3.16
CA TYR A 21 -7.90 11.41 -2.94
C TYR A 21 -7.33 10.22 -2.20
N GLY A 22 -8.07 9.72 -1.21
CA GLY A 22 -7.61 8.54 -0.48
C GLY A 22 -8.75 7.70 0.04
N PRO A 23 -8.40 6.51 0.57
CA PRO A 23 -9.39 5.55 1.00
C PRO A 23 -9.91 5.90 2.41
N PRO A 24 -11.07 5.37 2.81
CA PRO A 24 -11.75 5.72 4.06
C PRO A 24 -10.98 5.22 5.29
N PRO A 25 -11.36 5.64 6.51
CA PRO A 25 -10.73 5.22 7.77
C PRO A 25 -10.69 3.71 8.01
N THR A 26 -11.53 2.94 7.30
CA THR A 26 -11.66 1.48 7.38
C THR A 26 -10.69 0.73 6.45
N SER A 27 -9.98 1.44 5.58
CA SER A 27 -9.11 0.83 4.58
C SER A 27 -7.71 0.54 5.12
N GLY A 28 -7.26 -0.71 4.93
CA GLY A 28 -5.88 -1.07 5.22
C GLY A 28 -4.86 -0.29 4.39
N THR A 29 -5.21 0.19 3.19
CA THR A 29 -4.32 1.02 2.36
C THR A 29 -4.06 2.37 3.03
N ARG A 30 -5.08 2.94 3.68
CA ARG A 30 -4.92 4.16 4.48
C ARG A 30 -3.94 3.92 5.62
N ASP A 31 -4.13 2.82 6.36
CA ASP A 31 -3.25 2.48 7.48
C ASP A 31 -1.80 2.32 7.02
N ALA A 32 -1.58 1.64 5.90
CA ALA A 32 -0.25 1.49 5.29
C ALA A 32 0.39 2.85 4.97
N PHE A 33 -0.36 3.75 4.33
CA PHE A 33 0.14 5.06 3.96
C PHE A 33 0.44 5.92 5.20
N VAL A 34 -0.41 5.85 6.22
CA VAL A 34 -0.20 6.55 7.48
C VAL A 34 1.11 6.09 8.14
N GLU A 35 1.34 4.79 8.23
CA GLU A 35 2.52 4.24 8.90
C GLU A 35 3.80 4.42 8.07
N LEU A 36 3.77 4.07 6.79
CA LEU A 36 4.97 4.04 5.94
C LEU A 36 5.35 5.40 5.37
N ALA A 37 4.36 6.28 5.13
CA ALA A 37 4.61 7.59 4.54
C ALA A 37 4.45 8.72 5.57
N MET A 38 3.30 8.82 6.23
CA MET A 38 3.03 9.98 7.09
C MET A 38 3.88 9.97 8.35
N HIS A 39 4.03 8.83 9.03
CA HIS A 39 4.87 8.76 10.24
C HIS A 39 6.34 8.98 9.89
N GLU A 40 6.85 8.34 8.83
CA GLU A 40 8.23 8.52 8.38
C GLU A 40 8.51 9.96 7.93
N GLY A 41 7.60 10.57 7.16
CA GLY A 41 7.67 11.98 6.80
C GLY A 41 7.65 12.88 8.04
N CYS A 42 6.78 12.60 9.02
CA CYS A 42 6.69 13.36 10.26
C CYS A 42 8.00 13.32 11.05
N LYS A 43 8.63 12.13 11.18
CA LYS A 43 9.93 11.95 11.84
C LYS A 43 11.06 12.75 11.18
N ARG A 44 10.95 13.02 9.87
CA ARG A 44 11.94 13.82 9.12
C ARG A 44 11.79 15.33 9.34
N LEU A 45 10.66 15.82 9.89
CA LEU A 45 10.46 17.25 10.17
C LEU A 45 11.44 17.74 11.25
N PRO A 46 12.06 18.93 11.10
CA PRO A 46 13.03 19.45 12.08
C PRO A 46 12.49 19.52 13.52
N TYR A 47 11.22 19.91 13.67
CA TYR A 47 10.55 19.94 14.97
C TYR A 47 10.51 18.57 15.65
N VAL A 48 10.17 17.52 14.89
CA VAL A 48 10.04 16.17 15.43
C VAL A 48 11.42 15.55 15.68
N LYS A 49 12.30 15.66 14.68
CA LYS A 49 13.68 15.14 14.72
C LYS A 49 14.49 15.70 15.89
N ASN A 50 14.32 16.99 16.20
CA ASN A 50 15.07 17.66 17.27
C ASN A 50 14.30 17.75 18.61
N GLY A 51 13.02 17.37 18.61
CA GLY A 51 12.13 17.53 19.77
C GLY A 51 12.16 16.37 20.77
N GLY A 52 12.87 15.27 20.48
CA GLY A 52 12.96 14.12 21.37
C GLY A 52 11.67 13.30 21.48
N PHE A 53 10.79 13.38 20.48
CA PHE A 53 9.52 12.65 20.47
C PHE A 53 9.72 11.17 20.12
N ASP A 54 9.00 10.31 20.83
CA ASP A 54 9.03 8.87 20.60
C ASP A 54 8.00 8.42 19.54
N GLY A 55 8.00 7.12 19.22
CA GLY A 55 7.06 6.55 18.26
C GLY A 55 5.59 6.67 18.68
N LYS A 56 5.30 6.72 19.99
CA LYS A 56 3.95 6.90 20.49
C LYS A 56 3.45 8.31 20.17
N TRP A 57 4.27 9.32 20.42
CA TRP A 57 3.95 10.70 20.08
C TRP A 57 3.72 10.85 18.57
N VAL A 58 4.57 10.23 17.73
CA VAL A 58 4.40 10.24 16.26
C VAL A 58 3.06 9.61 15.87
N LYS A 59 2.72 8.45 16.42
CA LYS A 59 1.44 7.79 16.15
C LYS A 59 0.25 8.67 16.55
N GLU A 60 0.30 9.32 17.71
CA GLU A 60 -0.80 10.16 18.21
C GLU A 60 -0.97 11.46 17.41
N ASN A 61 0.12 12.05 16.92
CA ASN A 61 0.11 13.39 16.35
C ASN A 61 0.25 13.43 14.82
N CYS A 62 0.77 12.38 14.19
CA CYS A 62 1.06 12.34 12.76
C CYS A 62 0.15 11.38 11.96
N SER A 63 -0.81 10.70 12.59
CA SER A 63 -1.72 9.75 11.90
C SER A 63 -2.95 10.39 11.25
N ARG A 64 -3.24 11.64 11.56
CA ARG A 64 -4.50 12.28 11.14
C ARG A 64 -4.35 12.87 9.75
N MET A 65 -5.15 12.37 8.82
CA MET A 65 -5.38 13.04 7.53
C MET A 65 -6.03 14.40 7.78
N ARG A 66 -5.68 15.38 6.96
CA ARG A 66 -6.25 16.72 7.04
C ARG A 66 -7.74 16.69 6.65
N GLN A 67 -8.56 17.51 7.31
CA GLN A 67 -10.02 17.56 7.10
C GLN A 67 -10.50 18.94 6.62
N ASP A 68 -9.56 19.77 6.19
CA ASP A 68 -9.75 21.17 5.80
C ASP A 68 -9.87 21.36 4.28
N GLY A 69 -10.24 20.30 3.54
CA GLY A 69 -10.52 20.31 2.10
C GLY A 69 -9.54 19.50 1.23
N PRO A 70 -8.22 19.78 1.26
CA PRO A 70 -7.25 19.19 0.32
C PRO A 70 -7.09 17.66 0.34
N PHE A 71 -7.61 16.97 1.36
CA PHE A 71 -7.72 15.52 1.35
C PHE A 71 -9.20 15.13 1.28
N VAL A 72 -9.56 14.35 0.27
CA VAL A 72 -10.94 13.94 0.00
C VAL A 72 -11.03 12.42 0.03
N GLU A 73 -11.85 11.89 0.94
CA GLU A 73 -12.11 10.46 1.02
C GLU A 73 -12.94 10.02 -0.20
N ALA A 74 -12.54 8.92 -0.84
CA ALA A 74 -13.15 8.43 -2.08
C ALA A 74 -13.99 7.15 -1.92
N GLY A 75 -14.19 6.67 -0.68
CA GLY A 75 -14.90 5.42 -0.38
C GLY A 75 -14.05 4.17 -0.66
N GLU A 76 -14.62 2.99 -0.46
CA GLU A 76 -13.89 1.70 -0.55
C GLU A 76 -13.59 1.25 -1.99
N ASN A 77 -14.12 1.92 -3.00
CA ASN A 77 -13.88 1.58 -4.39
C ASN A 77 -12.75 2.45 -4.96
N ASP A 78 -11.53 1.93 -4.94
CA ASP A 78 -10.34 2.62 -5.42
C ASP A 78 -10.40 3.02 -6.91
N ASN A 79 -11.25 2.36 -7.74
CA ASN A 79 -11.49 2.83 -9.12
C ASN A 79 -12.09 4.24 -9.17
N LEU A 80 -12.81 4.67 -8.13
CA LEU A 80 -13.31 6.05 -8.05
C LEU A 80 -12.17 7.04 -7.86
N ILE A 81 -11.06 6.63 -7.24
CA ILE A 81 -9.87 7.48 -7.13
C ILE A 81 -9.23 7.64 -8.51
N VAL A 82 -9.08 6.55 -9.27
CA VAL A 82 -8.55 6.60 -10.65
C VAL A 82 -9.36 7.56 -11.51
N GLN A 83 -10.69 7.43 -11.51
CA GLN A 83 -11.59 8.31 -12.28
C GLN A 83 -11.47 9.79 -11.88
N ARG A 84 -11.24 10.07 -10.60
CA ARG A 84 -11.07 11.45 -10.11
C ARG A 84 -9.74 12.06 -10.54
N ILE A 85 -8.66 11.27 -10.59
CA ILE A 85 -7.36 11.73 -11.12
C ILE A 85 -7.42 11.94 -12.62
N GLU A 86 -8.10 11.06 -13.37
CA GLU A 86 -8.32 11.27 -14.80
C GLU A 86 -9.05 12.60 -15.08
N ALA A 87 -9.99 12.98 -14.20
CA ALA A 87 -10.73 14.24 -14.31
C ALA A 87 -9.95 15.47 -13.82
N ASP A 88 -9.00 15.29 -12.89
CA ASP A 88 -8.13 16.35 -12.36
C ASP A 88 -6.66 15.91 -12.37
N PRO A 89 -5.91 16.24 -13.44
CA PRO A 89 -4.50 15.87 -13.58
C PRO A 89 -3.55 16.48 -12.52
N ASN A 90 -4.02 17.44 -11.71
CA ASN A 90 -3.22 18.01 -10.62
C ASN A 90 -3.41 17.27 -9.30
N ALA A 91 -4.39 16.37 -9.22
CA ALA A 91 -4.68 15.61 -8.01
C ALA A 91 -3.74 14.40 -7.84
N LEU A 92 -3.51 14.02 -6.59
CA LEU A 92 -2.88 12.76 -6.23
C LEU A 92 -3.91 11.75 -5.74
N GLY A 93 -3.58 10.47 -5.83
CA GLY A 93 -4.36 9.40 -5.20
C GLY A 93 -3.51 8.47 -4.36
N ILE A 94 -4.16 7.88 -3.35
CA ILE A 94 -3.60 6.87 -2.48
C ILE A 94 -4.42 5.59 -2.69
N PHE A 95 -3.85 4.58 -3.33
CA PHE A 95 -4.48 3.29 -3.60
C PHE A 95 -3.41 2.20 -3.81
N GLY A 96 -3.84 0.94 -3.91
CA GLY A 96 -2.94 -0.19 -4.13
C GLY A 96 -2.26 -0.17 -5.51
N TYR A 97 -1.04 -0.74 -5.59
CA TYR A 97 -0.24 -0.76 -6.83
C TYR A 97 -0.97 -1.38 -8.03
N SER A 98 -1.87 -2.34 -7.81
CA SER A 98 -2.66 -2.95 -8.88
C SER A 98 -3.44 -1.94 -9.72
N PHE A 99 -3.95 -0.86 -9.13
CA PHE A 99 -4.66 0.18 -9.86
C PHE A 99 -3.75 1.05 -10.73
N LEU A 100 -2.49 1.26 -10.29
CA LEU A 100 -1.48 1.87 -11.14
C LEU A 100 -1.15 0.94 -12.31
N TYR A 101 -0.84 -0.33 -12.02
CA TYR A 101 -0.49 -1.36 -13.01
C TYR A 101 -1.57 -1.55 -14.08
N GLU A 102 -2.85 -1.56 -13.69
CA GLU A 102 -3.97 -1.72 -14.62
C GLU A 102 -4.28 -0.45 -15.45
N ASN A 103 -3.72 0.71 -15.09
CA ASN A 103 -4.01 2.00 -15.72
C ASN A 103 -2.72 2.80 -16.02
N GLU A 104 -1.62 2.12 -16.37
CA GLU A 104 -0.32 2.78 -16.66
C GLU A 104 -0.38 3.70 -17.88
N ASP A 105 -1.37 3.54 -18.75
CA ASP A 105 -1.65 4.45 -19.87
C ASP A 105 -2.22 5.80 -19.43
N LYS A 106 -2.69 5.92 -18.18
CA LYS A 106 -3.39 7.11 -17.66
C LYS A 106 -2.80 7.65 -16.37
N LEU A 107 -2.23 6.78 -15.54
CA LEU A 107 -1.71 7.11 -14.23
C LEU A 107 -0.19 7.11 -14.25
N THR A 108 0.39 7.98 -13.44
CA THR A 108 1.84 8.02 -13.21
C THR A 108 2.12 7.73 -11.74
N GLY A 109 3.00 6.75 -11.49
CA GLY A 109 3.48 6.46 -10.15
C GLY A 109 4.39 7.58 -9.63
N VAL A 110 4.18 8.02 -8.39
CA VAL A 110 4.99 9.06 -7.76
C VAL A 110 6.26 8.44 -7.17
N PRO A 111 7.47 8.85 -7.58
CA PRO A 111 8.69 8.37 -6.95
C PRO A 111 8.81 8.85 -5.52
N VAL A 112 9.28 7.99 -4.62
CA VAL A 112 9.56 8.33 -3.22
C VAL A 112 11.04 8.07 -2.95
N ASP A 113 11.73 9.07 -2.40
CA ASP A 113 13.19 9.08 -2.24
C ASP A 113 13.93 8.75 -3.57
N GLY A 114 13.34 9.16 -4.71
CA GLY A 114 13.88 8.95 -6.06
C GLY A 114 13.58 7.57 -6.67
N ILE A 115 12.89 6.69 -5.95
CA ILE A 115 12.55 5.34 -6.42
C ILE A 115 11.09 5.33 -6.89
N ALA A 116 10.87 4.94 -8.15
CA ALA A 116 9.53 4.79 -8.72
C ALA A 116 8.88 3.47 -8.27
N PRO A 117 7.55 3.40 -8.13
CA PRO A 117 6.86 2.15 -7.83
C PRO A 117 6.85 1.23 -9.06
N SER A 118 7.30 0.01 -8.88
CA SER A 118 7.27 -1.09 -9.86
C SER A 118 7.15 -2.43 -9.15
N ALA A 119 6.80 -3.50 -9.86
CA ALA A 119 6.81 -4.84 -9.31
C ALA A 119 8.16 -5.18 -8.64
N ASP A 120 9.29 -4.86 -9.30
CA ASP A 120 10.63 -5.16 -8.80
C ASP A 120 10.94 -4.38 -7.51
N THR A 121 10.73 -3.05 -7.53
CA THR A 121 11.06 -2.19 -6.39
C THR A 121 10.13 -2.41 -5.18
N ILE A 122 8.93 -2.91 -5.43
CA ILE A 122 7.99 -3.29 -4.36
C ILE A 122 8.37 -4.67 -3.80
N ALA A 123 8.75 -5.62 -4.66
CA ALA A 123 9.14 -6.97 -4.25
C ALA A 123 10.40 -6.98 -3.38
N ASP A 124 11.37 -6.11 -3.68
CA ASP A 124 12.62 -5.99 -2.94
C ASP A 124 12.59 -4.94 -1.80
N PHE A 125 11.46 -4.28 -1.61
CA PHE A 125 11.23 -3.21 -0.62
C PHE A 125 12.11 -1.96 -0.80
N SER A 126 12.73 -1.76 -1.97
CA SER A 126 13.45 -0.51 -2.28
C SER A 126 12.49 0.67 -2.47
N TYR A 127 11.26 0.43 -2.93
CA TYR A 127 10.20 1.41 -2.86
C TYR A 127 9.66 1.47 -1.42
N PRO A 128 9.78 2.61 -0.71
CA PRO A 128 9.63 2.65 0.74
C PRO A 128 8.17 2.52 1.23
N ILE A 129 7.19 2.71 0.36
CA ILE A 129 5.76 2.55 0.68
C ILE A 129 5.29 1.19 0.17
N ALA A 130 5.95 0.13 0.64
CA ALA A 130 5.64 -1.26 0.33
C ALA A 130 5.50 -2.06 1.63
N ARG A 131 4.55 -2.99 1.67
CA ARG A 131 4.38 -3.94 2.78
C ARG A 131 3.89 -5.29 2.27
N PRO A 132 4.23 -6.40 2.94
CA PRO A 132 3.64 -7.69 2.64
C PRO A 132 2.13 -7.69 2.94
N LEU A 133 1.38 -8.44 2.12
CA LEU A 133 -0.01 -8.78 2.37
C LEU A 133 -0.09 -10.21 2.94
N PHE A 134 -1.00 -10.43 3.87
CA PHE A 134 -1.16 -11.71 4.55
C PHE A 134 -2.57 -12.25 4.38
N VAL A 135 -2.68 -13.56 4.13
CA VAL A 135 -3.93 -14.31 4.18
C VAL A 135 -3.91 -15.19 5.43
N TYR A 136 -4.88 -14.97 6.31
CA TYR A 136 -4.99 -15.69 7.58
C TYR A 136 -5.99 -16.84 7.48
N VAL A 137 -5.52 -18.04 7.83
CA VAL A 137 -6.32 -19.27 7.77
C VAL A 137 -6.26 -19.97 9.12
N LYS A 138 -7.42 -20.35 9.65
CA LYS A 138 -7.49 -21.17 10.86
C LYS A 138 -7.38 -22.64 10.48
N ASN A 139 -6.29 -23.30 10.89
CA ASN A 139 -6.07 -24.72 10.62
C ASN A 139 -7.21 -25.62 11.16
N ALA A 140 -7.87 -25.22 12.25
CA ALA A 140 -9.03 -25.92 12.79
C ALA A 140 -10.23 -26.03 11.80
N HIS A 141 -10.25 -25.22 10.74
CA HIS A 141 -11.31 -25.27 9.72
C HIS A 141 -10.97 -26.19 8.54
N ARG A 142 -9.72 -26.67 8.43
CA ARG A 142 -9.32 -27.60 7.36
C ARG A 142 -10.03 -28.94 7.55
N GLY A 143 -10.59 -29.48 6.47
CA GLY A 143 -11.41 -30.69 6.51
C GLY A 143 -12.82 -30.50 7.11
N VAL A 144 -13.13 -29.31 7.65
CA VAL A 144 -14.47 -28.96 8.16
C VAL A 144 -15.22 -28.09 7.14
N ILE A 145 -14.54 -27.08 6.60
CA ILE A 145 -15.10 -26.22 5.54
C ILE A 145 -14.86 -26.89 4.18
N PRO A 146 -15.91 -27.28 3.44
CA PRO A 146 -15.77 -27.85 2.11
C PRO A 146 -15.02 -26.89 1.17
N GLY A 147 -14.06 -27.41 0.41
CA GLY A 147 -13.31 -26.63 -0.58
C GLY A 147 -12.16 -25.78 0.00
N LEU A 148 -11.97 -25.73 1.33
CA LEU A 148 -10.93 -24.88 1.91
C LEU A 148 -9.52 -25.36 1.55
N ASN A 149 -9.25 -26.67 1.57
CA ASN A 149 -7.92 -27.17 1.24
C ASN A 149 -7.60 -26.98 -0.25
N GLU A 150 -8.60 -27.17 -1.10
CA GLU A 150 -8.53 -26.96 -2.55
C GLU A 150 -8.29 -25.48 -2.87
N PHE A 151 -9.03 -24.57 -2.21
CA PHE A 151 -8.81 -23.13 -2.33
C PHE A 151 -7.38 -22.75 -1.93
N LEU A 152 -6.88 -23.28 -0.80
CA LEU A 152 -5.54 -22.93 -0.32
C LEU A 152 -4.44 -23.47 -1.23
N ALA A 153 -4.58 -24.71 -1.71
CA ALA A 153 -3.65 -25.30 -2.67
C ALA A 153 -3.63 -24.53 -3.98
N GLU A 154 -4.80 -24.10 -4.49
CA GLU A 154 -4.90 -23.26 -5.67
C GLU A 154 -4.30 -21.88 -5.44
N TYR A 155 -4.64 -21.24 -4.32
CA TYR A 155 -4.21 -19.88 -4.01
C TYR A 155 -2.69 -19.75 -3.98
N VAL A 156 -1.97 -20.74 -3.45
CA VAL A 156 -0.50 -20.74 -3.43
C VAL A 156 0.14 -21.43 -4.63
N SER A 157 -0.64 -21.95 -5.58
CA SER A 157 -0.11 -22.67 -6.74
C SER A 157 0.73 -21.76 -7.63
N ASP A 158 1.61 -22.36 -8.44
CA ASP A 158 2.38 -21.59 -9.43
C ASP A 158 1.46 -20.85 -10.42
N ARG A 159 0.34 -21.48 -10.80
CA ARG A 159 -0.66 -20.88 -11.68
C ARG A 159 -1.27 -19.61 -11.09
N ALA A 160 -1.33 -19.49 -9.76
CA ALA A 160 -1.87 -18.33 -9.07
C ALA A 160 -0.79 -17.31 -8.71
N MET A 161 0.21 -17.71 -7.91
CA MET A 161 1.14 -16.81 -7.21
C MET A 161 2.56 -16.75 -7.79
N SER A 162 2.92 -17.59 -8.76
CA SER A 162 4.23 -17.45 -9.41
C SER A 162 4.31 -16.15 -10.22
N ALA A 163 5.51 -15.80 -10.68
CA ALA A 163 5.73 -14.61 -11.52
C ALA A 163 4.88 -14.62 -12.81
N ASP A 164 4.51 -15.80 -13.31
CA ASP A 164 3.65 -15.99 -14.49
C ASP A 164 2.20 -16.33 -14.11
N GLY A 165 1.83 -16.17 -12.84
CA GLY A 165 0.52 -16.55 -12.29
C GLY A 165 -0.57 -15.50 -12.52
N TYR A 166 -1.83 -15.92 -12.53
CA TYR A 166 -2.96 -15.04 -12.82
C TYR A 166 -3.18 -13.93 -11.76
N LEU A 167 -2.59 -14.04 -10.56
CA LEU A 167 -2.65 -12.95 -9.58
C LEU A 167 -1.71 -11.81 -9.95
N VAL A 168 -0.56 -12.12 -10.57
CA VAL A 168 0.39 -11.10 -11.05
C VAL A 168 -0.23 -10.31 -12.20
N GLU A 169 -1.00 -10.96 -13.08
CA GLU A 169 -1.80 -10.30 -14.11
C GLU A 169 -2.83 -9.31 -13.54
N ARG A 170 -3.16 -9.42 -12.25
CA ARG A 170 -4.06 -8.52 -11.50
C ARG A 170 -3.31 -7.57 -10.56
N GLY A 171 -2.01 -7.40 -10.76
CA GLY A 171 -1.17 -6.47 -10.00
C GLY A 171 -0.73 -6.96 -8.62
N LEU A 172 -0.84 -8.27 -8.32
CA LEU A 172 -0.12 -8.84 -7.18
C LEU A 172 1.37 -8.85 -7.48
N VAL A 173 2.17 -8.23 -6.62
CA VAL A 173 3.63 -8.32 -6.73
C VAL A 173 4.07 -9.72 -6.27
N PRO A 174 4.74 -10.51 -7.12
CA PRO A 174 5.08 -11.89 -6.80
C PRO A 174 6.15 -11.95 -5.70
N LEU A 175 6.09 -13.02 -4.91
CA LEU A 175 7.18 -13.37 -3.99
C LEU A 175 8.40 -13.85 -4.78
N SER A 176 9.60 -13.74 -4.19
CA SER A 176 10.76 -14.42 -4.74
C SER A 176 10.51 -15.94 -4.83
N PRO A 177 11.12 -16.67 -5.79
CA PRO A 177 10.89 -18.12 -5.92
C PRO A 177 11.14 -18.89 -4.62
N GLN A 178 12.15 -18.48 -3.84
CA GLN A 178 12.44 -19.07 -2.54
C GLN A 178 11.35 -18.79 -1.50
N ALA A 179 10.85 -17.55 -1.43
CA ALA A 179 9.77 -17.18 -0.51
C ALA A 179 8.45 -17.86 -0.88
N LEU A 180 8.12 -17.95 -2.18
CA LEU A 180 6.94 -18.66 -2.67
C LEU A 180 7.00 -20.15 -2.30
N ALA A 181 8.12 -20.82 -2.54
CA ALA A 181 8.30 -22.23 -2.17
C ALA A 181 8.13 -22.44 -0.65
N GLY A 182 8.60 -21.51 0.17
CA GLY A 182 8.38 -21.52 1.61
C GLY A 182 6.90 -21.41 1.98
N VAL A 183 6.18 -20.45 1.39
CA VAL A 183 4.74 -20.26 1.61
C VAL A 183 3.93 -21.47 1.15
N GLN A 184 4.24 -22.03 -0.02
CA GLN A 184 3.61 -23.23 -0.55
C GLN A 184 3.75 -24.40 0.44
N ASN A 185 4.97 -24.68 0.89
CA ASN A 185 5.22 -25.75 1.85
C ASN A 185 4.46 -25.52 3.17
N ALA A 186 4.51 -24.31 3.72
CA ALA A 186 3.82 -23.98 4.97
C ALA A 186 2.30 -24.17 4.84
N VAL A 187 1.70 -23.69 3.74
CA VAL A 187 0.25 -23.78 3.51
C VAL A 187 -0.20 -25.22 3.23
N LEU A 188 0.55 -25.99 2.44
CA LEU A 188 0.20 -27.38 2.12
C LEU A 188 0.37 -28.33 3.30
N ASN A 189 1.32 -28.06 4.20
CA ASN A 189 1.55 -28.85 5.41
C ASN A 189 0.81 -28.32 6.66
N ALA A 190 -0.04 -27.30 6.49
CA ALA A 190 -0.78 -26.65 7.57
C ALA A 190 0.12 -26.19 8.74
N GLU A 191 1.31 -25.68 8.42
CA GLU A 191 2.23 -25.14 9.42
C GLU A 191 1.62 -23.93 10.12
N ASN A 192 1.87 -23.81 11.43
CA ASN A 192 1.40 -22.65 12.18
C ASN A 192 2.30 -21.45 11.87
N MET A 193 1.67 -20.36 11.45
CA MET A 193 2.36 -19.10 11.20
C MET A 193 2.68 -18.39 12.52
N ALA A 194 3.96 -18.05 12.73
CA ALA A 194 4.36 -17.13 13.78
C ALA A 194 3.79 -15.73 13.49
N ALA A 195 3.59 -14.91 14.52
CA ALA A 195 3.19 -13.52 14.32
C ALA A 195 4.16 -12.83 13.34
N PRO A 196 3.65 -12.18 12.26
CA PRO A 196 4.51 -11.42 11.36
C PRO A 196 5.28 -10.37 12.18
N LYS A 197 6.57 -10.22 11.87
CA LYS A 197 7.44 -9.22 12.48
C LYS A 197 7.34 -7.90 11.76
#